data_AF-A0A9P7CZP3-F1
#
_entry.id   AF-A0A9P7CZP3-F1
#
_cell.length_a   1.000
_cell.length_b   1.000
_cell.length_c   1.000
_cell.angle_alpha   90.00
_cell.angle_beta   90.00
_cell.angle_gamma   90.00
#
_symmetry.space_group_name_H-M   'P 1'
#
loop_
_entity.id
_entity.type
_entity.pdbx_description
1 polymer ?
#
loop_
_entity_poly.entity_id
_entity_poly.type
_entity_poly.pdbx_seq_one_letter_code
_entity_poly.pdbx_strand_id
1 'polypeptide(L)'
;MAPSLSPRPLPSILLMSLIPVASWFVVRPLLDPIPPLPALWASVGFSIFAFVAALYLVPALGPTFVKANLKGKDLLKVYSDPIPESQGLVCASIYILLLILFIPFPFSTSIASLSGGGSKIEGLLGAASLHHELSVYLSSLLSLLIATLLGFLDDVFDIRWRHKLPIPLIAAIPLLMVYYAEGGNTHVVVPIPLRPFFGLLVNLGPLYYLYMSLLSTFTTNSINILAGINGSEVSQALIIAISVIVNDLLYLPWPFDFRIPVHLLGNQIEVEVGGAWHAGMAYGSSELVNRHLFSLYFMLPLVGVCLGFMYHNWYPARAFPGDTLCYVTGMAFSVVGIQAHFSKTLLLFFIPQIFNFLLSCPQLFGIVPCPRHRVPRFVADTNLLHPSKTVFDKRPPTRLASLTLHIFATLGFTELTMDPTNGVVLEATNLTILNFLLLRLGPMNEKKLVQVLICTQIAGSVLAFTIRYGLAGLVYDGDRR
;
A
#
# COMPACT_ATOMS: atom_id res chain seq x y z
N MET A 1 15.88 2.42 36.25
CA MET A 1 15.04 1.72 35.24
C MET A 1 14.26 2.77 34.48
N ALA A 2 14.31 2.76 33.14
CA ALA A 2 13.37 3.57 32.37
C ALA A 2 11.94 3.08 32.66
N PRO A 3 10.94 3.97 32.79
CA PRO A 3 9.56 3.55 33.02
C PRO A 3 9.06 2.69 31.86
N SER A 4 8.35 1.61 32.17
CA SER A 4 7.71 0.75 31.16
C SER A 4 6.79 1.57 30.26
N LEU A 5 6.85 1.36 28.95
CA LEU A 5 6.00 2.07 27.99
C LEU A 5 4.51 1.82 28.29
N SER A 6 3.82 2.83 28.83
CA SER A 6 2.37 2.79 28.99
C SER A 6 1.67 2.99 27.64
N PRO A 7 0.43 2.49 27.49
CA PRO A 7 -0.44 2.89 26.37
C PRO A 7 -0.53 4.41 26.27
N ARG A 8 -0.69 4.90 25.05
CA ARG A 8 -0.87 6.33 24.82
C ARG A 8 -2.22 6.80 25.39
N PRO A 9 -2.32 8.05 25.86
CA PRO A 9 -3.60 8.58 26.31
C PRO A 9 -4.61 8.56 25.16
N LEU A 10 -5.85 8.19 25.45
CA LEU A 10 -6.93 8.13 24.48
C LEU A 10 -7.86 9.33 24.71
N PRO A 11 -7.97 10.28 23.77
CA PRO A 11 -8.81 11.45 23.94
C PRO A 11 -10.29 11.08 23.80
N SER A 12 -11.03 11.04 24.92
CA SER A 12 -12.48 10.78 24.94
C SER A 12 -13.28 11.76 24.07
N ILE A 13 -12.80 12.99 23.93
CA ILE A 13 -13.39 14.03 23.07
C ILE A 13 -13.44 13.59 21.61
N LEU A 14 -12.40 12.90 21.10
CA LEU A 14 -12.42 12.39 19.72
C LEU A 14 -13.51 11.33 19.55
N LEU A 15 -13.69 10.44 20.52
CA LEU A 15 -14.75 9.43 20.46
C LEU A 15 -16.15 10.07 20.48
N MET A 16 -16.38 11.01 21.39
CA MET A 16 -17.68 11.68 21.53
C MET A 16 -18.04 12.57 20.33
N SER A 17 -17.04 13.13 19.64
CA SER A 17 -17.26 13.98 18.47
C SER A 17 -17.34 13.19 17.17
N LEU A 18 -16.47 12.20 16.97
CA LEU A 18 -16.36 11.48 15.70
C LEU A 18 -17.44 10.42 15.51
N ILE A 19 -17.95 9.78 16.59
CA ILE A 19 -19.01 8.78 16.47
C ILE A 19 -20.29 9.39 15.87
N PRO A 20 -20.87 10.50 16.39
CA PRO A 20 -22.04 11.11 15.79
C PRO A 20 -21.82 11.54 14.34
N VAL A 21 -20.63 12.06 14.02
CA VAL A 21 -20.27 12.45 12.65
C VAL A 21 -20.23 11.23 11.73
N ALA A 22 -19.57 10.15 12.15
CA ALA A 22 -19.53 8.90 11.40
C ALA A 22 -20.92 8.31 11.17
N SER A 23 -21.74 8.26 12.22
CA SER A 23 -23.14 7.82 12.15
C SER A 23 -23.96 8.66 11.18
N TRP A 24 -23.78 9.99 11.18
CA TRP A 24 -24.44 10.87 10.23
C TRP A 24 -24.05 10.53 8.79
N PHE A 25 -22.76 10.34 8.49
CA PHE A 25 -22.31 9.96 7.16
C PHE A 25 -22.85 8.60 6.68
N VAL A 26 -23.02 7.63 7.60
CA VAL A 26 -23.60 6.32 7.28
C VAL A 26 -25.12 6.39 7.06
N VAL A 27 -25.83 7.20 7.85
CA VAL A 27 -27.29 7.33 7.76
C VAL A 27 -27.71 8.28 6.63
N ARG A 28 -26.93 9.31 6.31
CA ARG A 28 -27.27 10.34 5.32
C ARG A 28 -27.71 9.79 3.95
N PRO A 29 -27.07 8.74 3.38
CA PRO A 29 -27.51 8.10 2.14
C PRO A 29 -28.91 7.48 2.17
N LEU A 30 -29.43 7.18 3.37
CA LEU A 30 -30.74 6.54 3.58
C LEU A 30 -31.88 7.56 3.75
N LEU A 31 -31.56 8.87 3.72
CA LEU A 31 -32.51 9.95 3.95
C LEU A 31 -32.76 10.74 2.65
N ASP A 32 -34.03 11.04 2.39
CA ASP A 32 -34.43 11.91 1.28
C ASP A 32 -34.15 13.40 1.58
N PRO A 33 -33.62 14.17 0.60
CA PRO A 33 -33.20 13.75 -0.73
C PRO A 33 -31.85 12.99 -0.70
N ILE A 34 -31.74 11.90 -1.45
CA ILE A 34 -30.52 11.08 -1.54
C ILE A 34 -29.35 11.94 -2.07
N PRO A 35 -28.17 11.93 -1.41
CA PRO A 35 -27.04 12.75 -1.83
C PRO A 35 -26.39 12.20 -3.11
N PRO A 36 -25.61 13.04 -3.85
CA PRO A 36 -24.81 12.55 -4.95
C PRO A 36 -23.76 11.55 -4.43
N LEU A 37 -23.57 10.43 -5.14
CA LEU A 37 -22.66 9.34 -4.77
C LEU A 37 -22.93 8.79 -3.36
N PRO A 38 -24.11 8.20 -3.08
CA PRO A 38 -24.54 7.81 -1.74
C PRO A 38 -23.58 6.84 -1.03
N ALA A 39 -23.01 5.88 -1.76
CA ALA A 39 -22.06 4.92 -1.20
C ALA A 39 -20.73 5.57 -0.77
N LEU A 40 -20.29 6.65 -1.43
CA LEU A 40 -19.08 7.38 -1.02
C LEU A 40 -19.29 8.07 0.33
N TRP A 41 -20.46 8.66 0.57
CA TRP A 41 -20.82 9.24 1.87
C TRP A 41 -20.77 8.20 2.99
N ALA A 42 -21.38 7.03 2.77
CA ALA A 42 -21.30 5.94 3.73
C ALA A 42 -19.83 5.52 3.96
N SER A 43 -19.04 5.37 2.90
CA SER A 43 -17.61 5.00 3.01
C SER A 43 -16.80 5.99 3.85
N VAL A 44 -17.10 7.29 3.77
CA VAL A 44 -16.51 8.31 4.67
C VAL A 44 -16.88 8.01 6.13
N GLY A 45 -18.15 7.72 6.43
CA GLY A 45 -18.57 7.32 7.77
C GLY A 45 -17.88 6.04 8.27
N PHE A 46 -17.80 5.01 7.44
CA PHE A 46 -17.08 3.77 7.72
C PHE A 46 -15.58 4.01 7.97
N SER A 47 -14.95 4.94 7.25
CA SER A 47 -13.53 5.27 7.48
C SER A 47 -13.28 5.98 8.82
N ILE A 48 -14.21 6.83 9.28
CA ILE A 48 -14.15 7.42 10.61
C ILE A 48 -14.34 6.33 11.68
N PHE A 49 -15.28 5.40 11.49
CA PHE A 49 -15.42 4.24 12.37
C PHE A 49 -14.15 3.37 12.40
N ALA A 50 -13.52 3.16 11.25
CA ALA A 50 -12.26 2.42 11.14
C ALA A 50 -11.14 3.09 11.95
N PHE A 51 -11.02 4.41 11.86
CA PHE A 51 -10.08 5.21 12.65
C PHE A 51 -10.31 5.08 14.16
N VAL A 52 -11.55 5.32 14.60
CA VAL A 52 -11.91 5.25 16.04
C VAL A 52 -11.72 3.82 16.56
N ALA A 53 -12.18 2.80 15.83
CA ALA A 53 -12.01 1.41 16.22
C ALA A 53 -10.53 1.03 16.37
N ALA A 54 -9.67 1.37 15.41
CA ALA A 54 -8.24 1.08 15.48
C ALA A 54 -7.57 1.84 16.64
N LEU A 55 -7.95 3.10 16.87
CA LEU A 55 -7.42 3.92 17.96
C LEU A 55 -7.70 3.32 19.35
N TYR A 56 -8.86 2.68 19.56
CA TYR A 56 -9.26 2.14 20.86
C TYR A 56 -9.00 0.63 21.03
N LEU A 57 -9.18 -0.18 19.98
CA LEU A 57 -9.05 -1.64 20.08
C LEU A 57 -7.61 -2.13 20.13
N VAL A 58 -6.67 -1.47 19.44
CA VAL A 58 -5.25 -1.84 19.45
C VAL A 58 -4.67 -1.88 20.88
N PRO A 59 -4.76 -0.81 21.69
CA PRO A 59 -4.24 -0.85 23.06
C PRO A 59 -5.06 -1.75 23.98
N ALA A 60 -6.37 -1.92 23.72
CA ALA A 60 -7.23 -2.80 24.51
C ALA A 60 -6.89 -4.29 24.32
N LEU A 61 -6.53 -4.69 23.10
CA LEU A 61 -6.21 -6.09 22.76
C LEU A 61 -4.72 -6.41 22.89
N GLY A 62 -3.83 -5.40 22.88
CA GLY A 62 -2.39 -5.58 23.03
C GLY A 62 -1.97 -6.52 24.18
N PRO A 63 -2.49 -6.36 25.42
CA PRO A 63 -2.16 -7.26 26.52
C PRO A 63 -2.51 -8.74 26.25
N THR A 64 -3.57 -9.01 25.49
CA THR A 64 -3.96 -10.38 25.11
C THR A 64 -2.95 -11.01 24.15
N PHE A 65 -2.41 -10.22 23.21
CA PHE A 65 -1.36 -10.70 22.29
C PHE A 65 -0.06 -10.99 23.05
N VAL A 66 0.31 -10.14 24.01
CA VAL A 66 1.47 -10.39 24.88
C VAL A 66 1.28 -11.68 25.69
N LYS A 67 0.07 -11.93 26.22
CA LYS A 67 -0.28 -13.19 26.92
C LYS A 67 -0.22 -14.41 26.00
N ALA A 68 -0.60 -14.26 24.74
CA ALA A 68 -0.49 -15.28 23.70
C ALA A 68 0.93 -15.45 23.14
N ASN A 69 1.92 -14.76 23.73
CA ASN A 69 3.33 -14.76 23.30
C ASN A 69 3.58 -14.13 21.91
N LEU A 70 2.64 -13.36 21.38
CA LEU A 70 2.80 -12.51 20.21
C LEU A 70 3.35 -11.15 20.65
N LYS A 71 4.67 -11.12 20.87
CA LYS A 71 5.38 -9.93 21.37
C LYS A 71 6.79 -9.83 20.79
N GLY A 72 7.21 -8.61 20.54
CA GLY A 72 8.54 -8.27 20.04
C GLY A 72 9.31 -7.39 21.03
N LYS A 73 10.65 -7.40 20.90
CA LYS A 73 11.51 -6.39 21.50
C LYS A 73 11.83 -5.34 20.45
N ASP A 74 11.78 -4.07 20.81
CA ASP A 74 12.31 -3.00 19.97
C ASP A 74 13.84 -3.13 19.85
N LEU A 75 14.32 -3.55 18.68
CA LEU A 75 15.74 -3.80 18.41
C LEU A 75 16.58 -2.52 18.43
N LEU A 76 15.95 -1.34 18.29
CA LEU A 76 16.61 -0.05 18.15
C LEU A 76 16.50 0.79 19.43
N LYS A 77 16.29 0.13 20.57
CA LYS A 77 16.12 0.74 21.89
C LYS A 77 16.86 -0.04 22.98
N VAL A 78 17.17 0.67 24.06
CA VAL A 78 17.89 0.09 25.22
C VAL A 78 16.93 -0.68 26.13
N TYR A 79 15.66 -0.27 26.21
CA TYR A 79 14.66 -1.00 26.99
C TYR A 79 14.34 -2.36 26.37
N SER A 80 13.86 -3.27 27.20
CA SER A 80 13.48 -4.64 26.80
C SER A 80 12.02 -4.94 27.11
N ASP A 81 11.20 -3.91 27.28
CA ASP A 81 9.76 -4.08 27.49
C ASP A 81 9.14 -4.83 26.30
N PRO A 82 8.30 -5.86 26.55
CA PRO A 82 7.63 -6.57 25.50
C PRO A 82 6.55 -5.68 24.85
N ILE A 83 6.66 -5.47 23.55
CA ILE A 83 5.68 -4.74 22.74
C ILE A 83 4.78 -5.77 22.05
N PRO A 84 3.45 -5.63 22.06
CA PRO A 84 2.55 -6.53 21.34
C PRO A 84 2.87 -6.53 19.84
N GLU A 85 3.09 -7.73 19.30
CA GLU A 85 3.35 -7.99 17.88
C GLU A 85 2.03 -8.30 17.15
N SER A 86 2.06 -8.31 15.82
CA SER A 86 0.92 -8.72 14.98
C SER A 86 -0.37 -7.93 15.23
N GLN A 87 -0.26 -6.69 15.72
CA GLN A 87 -1.42 -5.81 15.91
C GLN A 87 -2.06 -5.39 14.57
N GLY A 88 -1.37 -5.66 13.45
CA GLY A 88 -1.95 -5.67 12.11
C GLY A 88 -3.16 -6.59 11.97
N LEU A 89 -3.29 -7.67 12.75
CA LEU A 89 -4.48 -8.52 12.75
C LEU A 89 -5.73 -7.78 13.26
N VAL A 90 -5.58 -6.97 14.31
CA VAL A 90 -6.68 -6.13 14.83
C VAL A 90 -7.10 -5.13 13.75
N CYS A 91 -6.12 -4.49 13.11
CA CYS A 91 -6.32 -3.54 12.02
C CYS A 91 -7.06 -4.18 10.83
N ALA A 92 -6.59 -5.34 10.38
CA ALA A 92 -7.17 -6.10 9.27
C ALA A 92 -8.61 -6.55 9.58
N SER A 93 -8.86 -6.99 10.81
CA SER A 93 -10.19 -7.42 11.25
C SER A 93 -11.20 -6.27 11.22
N ILE A 94 -10.80 -5.09 11.74
CA ILE A 94 -11.63 -3.88 11.67
C ILE A 94 -11.90 -3.50 10.21
N TYR A 95 -10.85 -3.45 9.39
CA TYR A 95 -10.94 -3.08 7.98
C TYR A 95 -11.91 -4.00 7.22
N ILE A 96 -11.71 -5.31 7.29
CA ILE A 96 -12.51 -6.29 6.56
C ILE A 96 -13.95 -6.33 7.08
N LEU A 97 -14.16 -6.28 8.40
CA LEU A 97 -15.51 -6.25 8.98
C LEU A 97 -16.30 -5.04 8.49
N LEU A 98 -15.68 -3.86 8.46
CA LEU A 98 -16.32 -2.65 7.97
C LEU A 98 -16.62 -2.72 6.48
N LEU A 99 -15.74 -3.32 5.67
CA LEU A 99 -16.02 -3.56 4.25
C LEU A 99 -17.16 -4.56 4.03
N ILE A 100 -17.32 -5.57 4.89
CA ILE A 100 -18.45 -6.50 4.86
C ILE A 100 -19.75 -5.76 5.20
N LEU A 101 -19.75 -4.97 6.27
CA LEU A 101 -20.91 -4.15 6.66
C LEU A 101 -21.26 -3.07 5.64
N PHE A 102 -20.29 -2.65 4.82
CA PHE A 102 -20.47 -1.68 3.75
C PHE A 102 -21.14 -2.27 2.49
N ILE A 103 -21.16 -3.59 2.29
CA ILE A 103 -21.72 -4.25 1.09
C ILE A 103 -23.09 -3.68 0.65
N PRO A 104 -24.09 -3.47 1.54
CA PRO A 104 -25.42 -3.04 1.09
C PRO A 104 -25.46 -1.64 0.45
N PHE A 105 -24.49 -0.77 0.72
CA PHE A 105 -24.51 0.63 0.29
C PHE A 105 -24.29 0.82 -1.22
N PRO A 106 -23.18 0.35 -1.83
CA PRO A 106 -22.95 0.49 -3.27
C PRO A 106 -24.01 -0.22 -4.12
N PHE A 107 -24.61 -1.30 -3.61
CA PHE A 107 -25.58 -2.10 -4.35
C PHE A 107 -27.05 -1.72 -4.07
N SER A 108 -27.31 -0.74 -3.20
CA SER A 108 -28.66 -0.38 -2.76
C SER A 108 -29.60 0.00 -3.91
N THR A 109 -29.12 0.77 -4.88
CA THR A 109 -29.88 1.20 -6.07
C THR A 109 -30.19 0.03 -6.99
N SER A 110 -29.21 -0.85 -7.23
CA SER A 110 -29.36 -2.03 -8.07
C SER A 110 -30.35 -3.03 -7.45
N ILE A 111 -30.28 -3.24 -6.13
CA ILE A 111 -31.23 -4.09 -5.39
C ILE A 111 -32.65 -3.51 -5.41
N ALA A 112 -32.79 -2.19 -5.23
CA ALA A 112 -34.08 -1.51 -5.32
C ALA A 112 -34.69 -1.63 -6.73
N SER A 113 -33.86 -1.50 -7.78
CA SER A 113 -34.29 -1.62 -9.17
C SER A 113 -34.81 -3.02 -9.54
N LEU A 114 -34.25 -4.07 -8.92
CA LEU A 114 -34.71 -5.45 -9.09
C LEU A 114 -36.05 -5.73 -8.39
N SER A 115 -36.36 -4.95 -7.36
CA SER A 115 -37.60 -5.08 -6.58
C SER A 115 -38.74 -4.24 -7.17
N GLY A 116 -38.43 -3.22 -7.97
CA GLY A 116 -39.41 -2.43 -8.73
C GLY A 116 -39.87 -3.19 -9.98
N GLY A 117 -41.17 -3.30 -10.21
CA GLY A 117 -41.79 -4.08 -11.30
C GLY A 117 -41.54 -3.57 -12.72
N GLY A 118 -40.28 -3.41 -13.13
CA GLY A 118 -39.86 -3.08 -14.48
C GLY A 118 -40.03 -4.23 -15.47
N SER A 119 -39.70 -3.99 -16.74
CA SER A 119 -39.71 -5.00 -17.80
C SER A 119 -38.84 -6.21 -17.41
N LYS A 120 -39.26 -7.43 -17.77
CA LYS A 120 -38.45 -8.65 -17.55
C LYS A 120 -37.03 -8.52 -18.09
N ILE A 121 -36.83 -7.81 -19.20
CA ILE A 121 -35.53 -7.61 -19.84
C ILE A 121 -34.67 -6.63 -19.03
N GLU A 122 -35.25 -5.55 -18.50
CA GLU A 122 -34.55 -4.59 -17.64
C GLU A 122 -34.14 -5.23 -16.31
N GLY A 123 -35.00 -6.07 -15.73
CA GLY A 123 -34.68 -6.85 -14.54
C GLY A 123 -33.54 -7.85 -14.77
N LEU A 124 -33.50 -8.53 -15.92
CA LEU A 124 -32.41 -9.44 -16.29
C LEU A 124 -31.06 -8.71 -16.49
N LEU A 125 -31.07 -7.54 -17.14
CA LEU A 125 -29.88 -6.71 -17.34
C LEU A 125 -29.38 -6.09 -16.03
N GLY A 126 -30.29 -5.63 -15.17
CA GLY A 126 -29.99 -5.15 -13.83
C GLY A 126 -29.44 -6.24 -12.92
N ALA A 127 -29.93 -7.48 -13.04
CA ALA A 127 -29.42 -8.60 -12.28
C ALA A 127 -27.99 -8.96 -12.71
N ALA A 128 -27.72 -9.03 -14.03
CA ALA A 128 -26.40 -9.35 -14.55
C ALA A 128 -25.33 -8.33 -14.11
N SER A 129 -25.64 -7.03 -14.17
CA SER A 129 -24.73 -5.96 -13.71
C SER A 129 -24.50 -6.00 -12.20
N LEU A 130 -25.54 -6.22 -11.40
CA LEU A 130 -25.38 -6.42 -9.95
C LEU A 130 -24.49 -7.62 -9.63
N HIS A 131 -24.69 -8.75 -10.30
CA HIS A 131 -23.88 -9.94 -10.08
C HIS A 131 -22.41 -9.72 -10.42
N HIS A 132 -22.11 -8.99 -11.49
CA HIS A 132 -20.75 -8.60 -11.88
C HIS A 132 -20.08 -7.73 -10.80
N GLU A 133 -20.70 -6.61 -10.41
CA GLU A 133 -20.07 -5.71 -9.43
C GLU A 133 -19.93 -6.38 -8.05
N LEU A 134 -20.91 -7.20 -7.66
CA LEU A 134 -20.87 -7.97 -6.42
C LEU A 134 -19.80 -9.08 -6.47
N SER A 135 -19.60 -9.76 -7.60
CA SER A 135 -18.55 -10.78 -7.75
C SER A 135 -17.15 -10.15 -7.63
N VAL A 136 -16.95 -8.98 -8.24
CA VAL A 136 -15.73 -8.17 -8.13
C VAL A 136 -15.47 -7.74 -6.69
N TYR A 137 -16.48 -7.28 -5.97
CA TYR A 137 -16.35 -6.87 -4.56
C TYR A 137 -16.08 -8.04 -3.61
N LEU A 138 -16.84 -9.13 -3.74
CA LEU A 138 -16.70 -10.31 -2.87
C LEU A 138 -15.38 -11.06 -3.11
N SER A 139 -14.91 -11.18 -4.35
CA SER A 139 -13.60 -11.76 -4.63
C SER A 139 -12.45 -10.95 -4.04
N SER A 140 -12.58 -9.62 -4.08
CA SER A 140 -11.64 -8.69 -3.45
C SER A 140 -11.59 -8.87 -1.92
N LEU A 141 -12.75 -9.00 -1.27
CA LEU A 141 -12.84 -9.34 0.15
C LEU A 141 -12.23 -10.70 0.47
N LEU A 142 -12.50 -11.72 -0.35
CA LEU A 142 -11.96 -13.05 -0.15
C LEU A 142 -10.43 -13.04 -0.27
N SER A 143 -9.87 -12.32 -1.24
CA SER A 143 -8.42 -12.10 -1.37
C SER A 143 -7.82 -11.40 -0.15
N LEU A 144 -8.49 -10.38 0.41
CA LEU A 144 -8.06 -9.71 1.65
C LEU A 144 -8.10 -10.63 2.88
N LEU A 145 -9.14 -11.45 3.01
CA LEU A 145 -9.26 -12.45 4.08
C LEU A 145 -8.15 -13.48 4.02
N ILE A 146 -7.87 -14.02 2.83
CA ILE A 146 -6.79 -14.99 2.63
C ILE A 146 -5.43 -14.32 2.90
N ALA A 147 -5.19 -13.10 2.42
CA ALA A 147 -3.95 -12.37 2.70
C ALA A 147 -3.76 -12.10 4.20
N THR A 148 -4.82 -11.74 4.91
CA THR A 148 -4.80 -11.52 6.36
C THR A 148 -4.50 -12.80 7.12
N LEU A 149 -5.18 -13.89 6.76
CA LEU A 149 -4.92 -15.21 7.34
C LEU A 149 -3.47 -15.61 7.13
N LEU A 150 -2.97 -15.53 5.90
CA LEU A 150 -1.61 -15.95 5.56
C LEU A 150 -0.54 -15.07 6.21
N GLY A 151 -0.75 -13.75 6.28
CA GLY A 151 0.15 -12.84 6.99
C GLY A 151 0.19 -13.13 8.50
N PHE A 152 -0.95 -13.46 9.10
CA PHE A 152 -1.01 -13.87 10.50
C PHE A 152 -0.35 -15.24 10.74
N LEU A 153 -0.53 -16.20 9.83
CA LEU A 153 0.19 -17.48 9.91
C LEU A 153 1.70 -17.28 9.75
N ASP A 154 2.15 -16.32 8.93
CA ASP A 154 3.57 -15.96 8.80
C ASP A 154 4.13 -15.42 10.13
N ASP A 155 3.38 -14.52 10.78
CA ASP A 155 3.73 -13.99 12.11
C ASP A 155 3.80 -15.10 13.18
N VAL A 156 2.87 -16.06 13.18
CA VAL A 156 2.81 -17.13 14.18
C VAL A 156 3.87 -18.20 13.94
N PHE A 157 4.12 -18.56 12.68
CA PHE A 157 5.00 -19.69 12.33
C PHE A 157 6.42 -19.29 11.95
N ASP A 158 6.72 -18.00 11.80
CA ASP A 158 8.03 -17.48 11.33
C ASP A 158 8.47 -18.21 10.05
N ILE A 159 7.64 -18.13 9.01
CA ILE A 159 7.80 -18.94 7.80
C ILE A 159 9.09 -18.55 7.08
N ARG A 160 9.84 -19.54 6.60
CA ARG A 160 11.10 -19.29 5.85
C ARG A 160 10.83 -18.49 4.58
N TRP A 161 11.71 -17.55 4.25
CA TRP A 161 11.61 -16.64 3.10
C TRP A 161 11.25 -17.32 1.75
N ARG A 162 11.77 -18.53 1.49
CA ARG A 162 11.48 -19.29 0.25
C ARG A 162 10.00 -19.66 0.09
N HIS A 163 9.29 -19.77 1.21
CA HIS A 163 7.85 -20.03 1.23
C HIS A 163 7.06 -18.71 1.31
N LYS A 164 7.65 -17.60 1.76
CA LYS A 164 7.00 -16.28 1.76
C LYS A 164 6.67 -15.76 0.35
N LEU A 165 7.53 -16.02 -0.64
CA LEU A 165 7.30 -15.58 -2.02
C LEU A 165 6.02 -16.13 -2.69
N PRO A 166 5.70 -17.45 -2.60
CA PRO A 166 4.48 -17.99 -3.20
C PRO A 166 3.20 -17.71 -2.41
N ILE A 167 3.26 -17.38 -1.13
CA ILE A 167 2.08 -17.22 -0.26
C ILE A 167 1.10 -16.14 -0.80
N PRO A 168 1.53 -14.93 -1.17
CA PRO A 168 0.64 -13.91 -1.75
C PRO A 168 0.02 -14.29 -3.10
N LEU A 169 0.59 -15.25 -3.84
CA LEU A 169 0.01 -15.75 -5.10
C LEU A 169 -1.31 -16.46 -4.83
N ILE A 170 -1.39 -17.22 -3.73
CA ILE A 170 -2.61 -17.95 -3.33
C ILE A 170 -3.72 -16.94 -2.99
N ALA A 171 -3.37 -15.88 -2.27
CA ALA A 171 -4.33 -14.84 -1.91
C ALA A 171 -4.87 -14.07 -3.12
N ALA A 172 -4.15 -14.04 -4.25
CA ALA A 172 -4.61 -13.39 -5.48
C ALA A 172 -5.55 -14.28 -6.34
N ILE A 173 -5.68 -15.58 -6.05
CA ILE A 173 -6.49 -16.51 -6.88
C ILE A 173 -7.95 -16.06 -7.03
N PRO A 174 -8.69 -15.68 -5.97
CA PRO A 174 -10.07 -15.24 -6.12
C PRO A 174 -10.23 -14.06 -7.09
N LEU A 175 -9.37 -13.06 -6.94
CA LEU A 175 -9.30 -11.88 -7.79
C LEU A 175 -9.03 -12.26 -9.26
N LEU A 176 -8.04 -13.11 -9.51
CA LEU A 176 -7.67 -13.57 -10.85
C LEU A 176 -8.81 -14.36 -11.52
N MET A 177 -9.56 -15.15 -10.73
CA MET A 177 -10.66 -15.96 -11.26
C MET A 177 -11.88 -15.15 -11.63
N VAL A 178 -12.23 -14.15 -10.82
CA VAL A 178 -13.29 -13.21 -11.19
C VAL A 178 -12.87 -12.36 -12.38
N TYR A 179 -11.63 -11.85 -12.42
CA TYR A 179 -11.13 -11.12 -13.59
C TYR A 179 -11.25 -11.94 -14.89
N TYR A 180 -10.96 -13.24 -14.82
CA TYR A 180 -11.13 -14.15 -15.96
C TYR A 180 -12.61 -14.39 -16.31
N ALA A 181 -13.44 -14.73 -15.32
CA ALA A 181 -14.85 -15.06 -15.51
C ALA A 181 -15.66 -13.89 -16.09
N GLU A 182 -15.31 -12.66 -15.70
CA GLU A 182 -15.96 -11.43 -16.16
C GLU A 182 -15.40 -10.90 -17.49
N GLY A 183 -14.50 -11.65 -18.16
CA GLY A 183 -13.95 -11.26 -19.47
C GLY A 183 -12.96 -10.10 -19.41
N GLY A 184 -12.18 -9.98 -18.33
CA GLY A 184 -11.22 -8.91 -18.11
C GLY A 184 -10.19 -8.77 -19.25
N ASN A 185 -9.91 -7.52 -19.63
CA ASN A 185 -9.05 -7.24 -20.78
C ASN A 185 -7.58 -7.59 -20.52
N THR A 186 -6.95 -8.34 -21.42
CA THR A 186 -5.51 -8.71 -21.36
C THR A 186 -4.65 -7.92 -22.35
N HIS A 187 -5.23 -6.96 -23.06
CA HIS A 187 -4.49 -6.06 -23.95
C HIS A 187 -3.84 -4.93 -23.16
N VAL A 188 -2.56 -4.70 -23.43
CA VAL A 188 -1.80 -3.60 -22.83
C VAL A 188 -1.41 -2.60 -23.91
N VAL A 189 -1.63 -1.32 -23.62
CA VAL A 189 -1.14 -0.22 -24.44
C VAL A 189 0.38 -0.14 -24.36
N VAL A 190 1.03 -0.20 -25.52
CA VAL A 190 2.49 -0.17 -25.66
C VAL A 190 2.99 1.28 -25.67
N PRO A 191 4.03 1.62 -24.87
CA PRO A 191 4.72 2.90 -24.94
C PRO A 191 5.22 3.25 -26.35
N ILE A 192 5.14 4.52 -26.75
CA ILE A 192 5.58 5.04 -28.05
C ILE A 192 6.94 4.49 -28.51
N PRO A 193 8.01 4.47 -27.66
CA PRO A 193 9.31 3.96 -28.08
C PRO A 193 9.33 2.47 -28.44
N LEU A 194 8.38 1.68 -27.93
CA LEU A 194 8.30 0.24 -28.12
C LEU A 194 7.32 -0.17 -29.23
N ARG A 195 6.48 0.75 -29.71
CA ARG A 195 5.49 0.49 -30.77
C ARG A 195 6.06 -0.02 -32.09
N PRO A 196 7.26 0.38 -32.56
CA PRO A 196 7.84 -0.18 -33.78
C PRO A 196 8.02 -1.71 -33.73
N PHE A 197 8.22 -2.27 -32.53
CA PHE A 197 8.45 -3.70 -32.34
C PHE A 197 7.17 -4.48 -32.03
N PHE A 198 6.23 -3.86 -31.33
CA PHE A 198 5.10 -4.55 -30.71
C PHE A 198 3.72 -4.05 -31.15
N GLY A 199 3.65 -3.00 -31.96
CA GLY A 199 2.40 -2.33 -32.33
C GLY A 199 1.82 -1.47 -31.20
N LEU A 200 0.59 -1.00 -31.37
CA LEU A 200 -0.10 -0.13 -30.39
C LEU A 200 -0.62 -0.92 -29.17
N LEU A 201 -1.18 -2.10 -29.42
CA LEU A 201 -1.79 -2.97 -28.42
C LEU A 201 -1.15 -4.36 -28.52
N VAL A 202 -0.74 -4.90 -27.39
CA VAL A 202 -0.26 -6.27 -27.29
C VAL A 202 -1.22 -7.06 -26.40
N ASN A 203 -1.70 -8.18 -26.90
CA ASN A 203 -2.41 -9.15 -26.08
C ASN A 203 -1.41 -10.03 -25.32
N LEU A 204 -1.35 -9.89 -24.01
CA LEU A 204 -0.46 -10.69 -23.16
C LEU A 204 -1.07 -12.04 -22.76
N GLY A 205 -2.40 -12.21 -22.87
CA GLY A 205 -3.12 -13.42 -22.49
C GLY A 205 -2.71 -13.93 -21.09
N PRO A 206 -2.25 -15.18 -20.93
CA PRO A 206 -1.80 -15.75 -19.65
C PRO A 206 -0.71 -14.95 -18.93
N LEU A 207 0.17 -14.24 -19.67
CA LEU A 207 1.23 -13.42 -19.05
C LEU A 207 0.65 -12.22 -18.29
N TYR A 208 -0.54 -11.75 -18.65
CA TYR A 208 -1.23 -10.70 -17.90
C TYR A 208 -1.70 -11.20 -16.53
N TYR A 209 -2.17 -12.45 -16.44
CA TYR A 209 -2.53 -13.09 -15.17
C TYR A 209 -1.32 -13.32 -14.27
N LEU A 210 -0.19 -13.73 -14.87
CA LEU A 210 1.08 -13.82 -14.15
C LEU A 210 1.50 -12.45 -13.60
N TYR A 211 1.39 -11.39 -14.41
CA TYR A 211 1.66 -10.03 -13.96
C TYR A 211 0.79 -9.62 -12.78
N MET A 212 -0.52 -9.83 -12.84
CA MET A 212 -1.45 -9.49 -11.74
C MET A 212 -1.13 -10.27 -10.46
N SER A 213 -0.77 -11.55 -10.59
CA SER A 213 -0.34 -12.37 -9.45
C SER A 213 0.99 -11.87 -8.85
N LEU A 214 1.97 -11.53 -9.69
CA LEU A 214 3.25 -10.96 -9.25
C LEU A 214 3.09 -9.56 -8.65
N LEU A 215 2.11 -8.77 -9.09
CA LEU A 215 1.79 -7.47 -8.49
C LEU A 215 1.35 -7.64 -7.04
N SER A 216 0.47 -8.60 -6.74
CA SER A 216 0.10 -8.98 -5.36
C SER A 216 1.31 -9.38 -4.52
N THR A 217 2.17 -10.24 -5.04
CA THR A 217 3.41 -10.63 -4.36
C THR A 217 4.36 -9.46 -4.15
N PHE A 218 4.47 -8.56 -5.12
CA PHE A 218 5.32 -7.39 -5.03
C PHE A 218 4.82 -6.40 -3.96
N THR A 219 3.55 -5.99 -3.97
CA THR A 219 3.04 -4.97 -3.04
C THR A 219 3.14 -5.42 -1.58
N THR A 220 2.80 -6.68 -1.29
CA THR A 220 2.88 -7.28 0.06
C THR A 220 4.31 -7.38 0.56
N ASN A 221 5.21 -7.96 -0.23
CA ASN A 221 6.59 -8.15 0.18
C ASN A 221 7.39 -6.85 0.17
N SER A 222 7.11 -5.92 -0.73
CA SER A 222 7.88 -4.67 -0.86
C SER A 222 7.69 -3.73 0.33
N ILE A 223 6.48 -3.68 0.90
CA ILE A 223 6.20 -3.00 2.18
C ILE A 223 6.92 -3.75 3.31
N ASN A 224 6.84 -5.08 3.33
CA ASN A 224 7.45 -5.90 4.38
C ASN A 224 8.99 -5.78 4.43
N ILE A 225 9.67 -5.73 3.29
CA ILE A 225 11.15 -5.55 3.28
C ILE A 225 11.58 -4.09 3.54
N LEU A 226 10.64 -3.14 3.52
CA LEU A 226 10.85 -1.73 3.85
C LEU A 226 10.33 -1.45 5.27
N ALA A 227 10.91 -2.14 6.25
CA ALA A 227 10.40 -2.22 7.62
C ALA A 227 11.52 -2.10 8.65
N GLY A 228 11.14 -2.10 9.94
CA GLY A 228 12.06 -2.27 11.06
C GLY A 228 12.52 -0.97 11.73
N ILE A 229 11.84 0.15 11.48
CA ILE A 229 11.87 1.34 12.34
C ILE A 229 10.44 1.73 12.72
N ASN A 230 10.26 2.28 13.91
CA ASN A 230 8.96 2.62 14.47
C ASN A 230 8.17 3.57 13.55
N GLY A 231 7.05 3.09 13.00
CA GLY A 231 6.17 3.84 12.10
C GLY A 231 6.39 3.59 10.60
N SER A 232 7.40 2.83 10.17
CA SER A 232 7.75 2.71 8.74
C SER A 232 6.69 2.01 7.89
N GLU A 233 6.16 0.91 8.37
CA GLU A 233 5.25 -0.01 7.67
C GLU A 233 3.89 0.65 7.46
N VAL A 234 3.33 1.23 8.52
CA VAL A 234 2.03 1.91 8.44
C VAL A 234 2.12 3.28 7.75
N SER A 235 3.25 4.00 7.83
CA SER A 235 3.35 5.33 7.23
C SER A 235 3.42 5.28 5.71
N GLN A 236 4.22 4.35 5.16
CA GLN A 236 4.28 4.17 3.72
C GLN A 236 2.92 3.70 3.17
N ALA A 237 2.26 2.75 3.83
CA ALA A 237 0.92 2.30 3.44
C ALA A 237 -0.09 3.45 3.48
N LEU A 238 -0.08 4.25 4.55
CA LEU A 238 -0.95 5.42 4.67
C LEU A 238 -0.75 6.42 3.52
N ILE A 239 0.50 6.77 3.19
CA ILE A 239 0.79 7.75 2.12
C ILE A 239 0.40 7.20 0.75
N ILE A 240 0.66 5.91 0.49
CA ILE A 240 0.25 5.25 -0.76
C ILE A 240 -1.29 5.26 -0.86
N ALA A 241 -2.01 4.89 0.21
CA ALA A 241 -3.47 4.89 0.22
C ALA A 241 -4.05 6.30 0.00
N ILE A 242 -3.47 7.33 0.63
CA ILE A 242 -3.84 8.73 0.38
C ILE A 242 -3.56 9.12 -1.07
N SER A 243 -2.44 8.68 -1.64
CA SER A 243 -2.09 8.97 -3.04
C SER A 243 -3.08 8.32 -4.02
N VAL A 244 -3.52 7.09 -3.73
CA VAL A 244 -4.58 6.42 -4.50
C VAL A 244 -5.91 7.15 -4.36
N ILE A 245 -6.31 7.55 -3.15
CA ILE A 245 -7.52 8.36 -2.94
C ILE A 245 -7.45 9.66 -3.74
N VAL A 246 -6.33 10.39 -3.65
CA VAL A 246 -6.16 11.65 -4.40
C VAL A 246 -6.27 11.38 -5.91
N ASN A 247 -5.65 10.31 -6.43
CA ASN A 247 -5.82 9.90 -7.82
C ASN A 247 -7.29 9.65 -8.16
N ASP A 248 -8.01 8.88 -7.34
CA ASP A 248 -9.40 8.49 -7.59
C ASP A 248 -10.36 9.67 -7.58
N LEU A 249 -10.16 10.62 -6.65
CA LEU A 249 -10.96 11.84 -6.58
C LEU A 249 -10.86 12.65 -7.88
N LEU A 250 -9.76 12.59 -8.64
CA LEU A 250 -9.64 13.33 -9.90
C LEU A 250 -10.52 12.77 -11.03
N TYR A 251 -11.03 11.53 -10.91
CA TYR A 251 -11.92 10.88 -11.88
C TYR A 251 -13.39 10.89 -11.43
N LEU A 252 -13.74 11.63 -10.38
CA LEU A 252 -15.13 11.75 -9.93
C LEU A 252 -15.86 12.92 -10.60
N PRO A 253 -17.19 12.80 -10.79
CA PRO A 253 -18.04 13.83 -11.38
C PRO A 253 -18.37 14.94 -10.38
N TRP A 254 -17.37 15.74 -10.02
CA TRP A 254 -17.58 16.88 -9.13
C TRP A 254 -18.46 17.95 -9.78
N PRO A 255 -19.30 18.65 -8.98
CA PRO A 255 -20.13 19.75 -9.48
C PRO A 255 -19.33 21.03 -9.75
N PHE A 256 -18.09 21.11 -9.25
CA PHE A 256 -17.17 22.21 -9.48
C PHE A 256 -16.17 21.85 -10.57
N ASP A 257 -15.69 22.86 -11.29
CA ASP A 257 -14.66 22.75 -12.32
C ASP A 257 -13.41 23.51 -11.88
N PHE A 258 -12.24 22.89 -11.99
CA PHE A 258 -10.97 23.60 -11.88
C PHE A 258 -9.95 23.07 -12.88
N ARG A 259 -9.08 23.98 -13.34
CA ARG A 259 -8.04 23.68 -14.30
C ARG A 259 -6.69 23.78 -13.63
N ILE A 260 -5.88 22.73 -13.77
CA ILE A 260 -4.50 22.73 -13.31
C ILE A 260 -3.62 23.11 -14.51
N PRO A 261 -3.01 24.31 -14.50
CA PRO A 261 -2.15 24.72 -15.60
C PRO A 261 -0.82 23.96 -15.53
N VAL A 262 -0.65 22.99 -16.42
CA VAL A 262 0.53 22.12 -16.50
C VAL A 262 1.62 22.66 -17.44
N HIS A 263 1.48 23.90 -17.88
CA HIS A 263 2.38 24.58 -18.82
C HIS A 263 3.85 24.64 -18.37
N LEU A 264 4.13 24.55 -17.06
CA LEU A 264 5.50 24.52 -16.51
C LEU A 264 6.17 23.14 -16.64
N LEU A 265 5.41 22.10 -16.99
CA LEU A 265 5.86 20.70 -17.09
C LEU A 265 5.96 20.21 -18.55
N GLY A 266 5.96 21.13 -19.51
CA GLY A 266 6.29 20.84 -20.92
C GLY A 266 5.11 20.40 -21.80
N ASN A 267 3.87 20.51 -21.32
CA ASN A 267 2.67 20.20 -22.08
C ASN A 267 1.75 21.42 -22.14
N GLN A 268 1.21 21.76 -23.32
CA GLN A 268 0.27 22.89 -23.48
C GLN A 268 -1.19 22.52 -23.09
N ILE A 269 -1.40 21.29 -22.63
CA ILE A 269 -2.71 20.78 -22.24
C ILE A 269 -2.98 21.14 -20.78
N GLU A 270 -4.10 21.82 -20.51
CA GLU A 270 -4.63 22.03 -19.15
C GLU A 270 -5.26 20.71 -18.66
N VAL A 271 -4.95 20.29 -17.43
CA VAL A 271 -5.66 19.16 -16.82
C VAL A 271 -6.95 19.71 -16.22
N GLU A 272 -8.07 19.38 -16.85
CA GLU A 272 -9.41 19.71 -16.37
C GLU A 272 -9.85 18.65 -15.34
N VAL A 273 -10.27 19.11 -14.16
CA VAL A 273 -10.78 18.25 -13.09
C VAL A 273 -12.15 18.76 -12.66
N GLY A 274 -13.08 17.82 -12.52
CA GLY A 274 -14.47 18.09 -12.20
C GLY A 274 -15.38 18.24 -13.43
N GLY A 275 -16.53 18.86 -13.20
CA GLY A 275 -17.56 19.06 -14.21
C GLY A 275 -18.53 17.90 -14.27
N ALA A 276 -19.81 18.19 -13.99
CA ALA A 276 -20.86 17.17 -13.95
C ALA A 276 -21.01 16.40 -15.27
N TRP A 277 -20.71 17.04 -16.40
CA TRP A 277 -20.81 16.46 -17.74
C TRP A 277 -19.51 15.75 -18.21
N HIS A 278 -18.34 16.21 -17.75
CA HIS A 278 -17.04 15.62 -18.11
C HIS A 278 -16.62 14.51 -17.13
N ALA A 279 -17.24 14.44 -15.95
CA ALA A 279 -16.88 13.50 -14.90
C ALA A 279 -15.40 13.59 -14.46
N GLY A 280 -14.86 14.81 -14.39
CA GLY A 280 -13.43 15.04 -14.18
C GLY A 280 -12.58 14.43 -15.28
N MET A 281 -11.50 13.74 -14.90
CA MET A 281 -10.64 13.07 -15.86
C MET A 281 -11.23 11.77 -16.43
N ALA A 282 -12.49 11.45 -16.11
CA ALA A 282 -13.18 10.32 -16.71
C ALA A 282 -13.75 10.61 -18.11
N TYR A 283 -13.76 11.88 -18.55
CA TYR A 283 -14.25 12.33 -19.86
C TYR A 283 -15.63 11.74 -20.24
N GLY A 284 -16.55 11.71 -19.27
CA GLY A 284 -17.92 11.20 -19.42
C GLY A 284 -18.06 9.68 -19.31
N SER A 285 -16.97 8.94 -19.05
CA SER A 285 -17.00 7.48 -18.89
C SER A 285 -17.53 7.06 -17.51
N SER A 286 -18.76 6.53 -17.46
CA SER A 286 -19.35 5.96 -16.23
C SER A 286 -18.55 4.78 -15.68
N GLU A 287 -17.98 3.96 -16.56
CA GLU A 287 -17.15 2.80 -16.20
C GLU A 287 -15.90 3.23 -15.43
N LEU A 288 -15.23 4.30 -15.88
CA LEU A 288 -14.03 4.81 -15.22
C LEU A 288 -14.36 5.43 -13.85
N VAL A 289 -15.47 6.16 -13.75
CA VAL A 289 -15.99 6.67 -12.47
C VAL A 289 -16.25 5.51 -11.50
N ASN A 290 -16.93 4.45 -11.95
CA ASN A 290 -17.25 3.28 -11.11
C ASN A 290 -15.99 2.56 -10.61
N ARG A 291 -14.96 2.42 -11.45
CA ARG A 291 -13.66 1.86 -11.05
C ARG A 291 -12.97 2.68 -9.96
N HIS A 292 -12.95 4.00 -10.09
CA HIS A 292 -12.36 4.87 -9.07
C HIS A 292 -13.21 4.95 -7.79
N LEU A 293 -14.54 4.89 -7.89
CA LEU A 293 -15.43 4.72 -6.73
C LEU A 293 -15.18 3.41 -6.01
N PHE A 294 -15.06 2.30 -6.75
CA PHE A 294 -14.71 0.99 -6.17
C PHE A 294 -13.40 1.10 -5.38
N SER A 295 -12.36 1.70 -5.95
CA SER A 295 -11.09 1.91 -5.25
C SER A 295 -11.25 2.74 -3.97
N LEU A 296 -12.00 3.86 -4.02
CA LEU A 296 -12.27 4.69 -2.85
C LEU A 296 -12.95 3.92 -1.72
N TYR A 297 -13.89 3.02 -2.03
CA TYR A 297 -14.58 2.22 -1.02
C TYR A 297 -13.63 1.35 -0.19
N PHE A 298 -12.53 0.88 -0.78
CA PHE A 298 -11.49 0.13 -0.09
C PHE A 298 -10.44 1.06 0.56
N MET A 299 -10.01 2.11 -0.14
CA MET A 299 -8.91 2.96 0.35
C MET A 299 -9.30 3.86 1.52
N LEU A 300 -10.54 4.37 1.58
CA LEU A 300 -10.99 5.25 2.66
C LEU A 300 -10.96 4.53 4.03
N PRO A 301 -11.60 3.36 4.23
CA PRO A 301 -11.48 2.63 5.49
C PRO A 301 -10.05 2.20 5.81
N LEU A 302 -9.23 1.87 4.80
CA LEU A 302 -7.82 1.53 4.98
C LEU A 302 -7.03 2.70 5.58
N VAL A 303 -7.22 3.93 5.07
CA VAL A 303 -6.64 5.15 5.64
C VAL A 303 -7.09 5.34 7.08
N GLY A 304 -8.38 5.15 7.37
CA GLY A 304 -8.91 5.23 8.73
C GLY A 304 -8.18 4.29 9.69
N VAL A 305 -8.09 3.00 9.35
CA VAL A 305 -7.35 2.01 10.16
C VAL A 305 -5.88 2.37 10.29
N CYS A 306 -5.21 2.76 9.20
CA CYS A 306 -3.79 3.11 9.22
C CYS A 306 -3.52 4.34 10.11
N LEU A 307 -4.38 5.37 10.07
CA LEU A 307 -4.28 6.54 10.94
C LEU A 307 -4.45 6.17 12.42
N GLY A 308 -5.43 5.32 12.74
CA GLY A 308 -5.67 4.87 14.11
C GLY A 308 -4.51 4.01 14.64
N PHE A 309 -3.98 3.12 13.81
CA PHE A 309 -2.83 2.28 14.15
C PHE A 309 -1.53 3.07 14.25
N MET A 310 -1.32 4.03 13.34
CA MET A 310 -0.19 4.95 13.34
C MET A 310 -0.04 5.65 14.69
N TYR A 311 -1.15 6.02 15.33
CA TYR A 311 -1.08 6.61 16.66
C TYR A 311 -0.33 5.72 17.66
N HIS A 312 -0.49 4.40 17.62
CA HIS A 312 0.16 3.47 18.56
C HIS A 312 1.54 3.01 18.09
N ASN A 313 1.74 2.86 16.78
CA ASN A 313 2.99 2.40 16.18
C ASN A 313 4.03 3.53 15.99
N TRP A 314 3.60 4.79 15.94
CA TRP A 314 4.52 5.92 15.80
C TRP A 314 5.57 5.95 16.90
N TYR A 315 6.76 6.44 16.58
CA TYR A 315 7.87 6.56 17.53
C TYR A 315 7.50 7.25 18.86
N PRO A 316 7.86 6.68 20.03
CA PRO A 316 8.31 5.29 20.23
C PRO A 316 7.12 4.31 20.12
N ALA A 317 7.28 3.16 19.46
CA ALA A 317 6.15 2.25 19.23
C ALA A 317 5.63 1.60 20.52
N ARG A 318 4.29 1.43 20.62
CA ARG A 318 3.60 0.63 21.66
C ARG A 318 2.89 -0.60 21.08
N ALA A 319 2.92 -0.74 19.77
CA ALA A 319 2.31 -1.84 19.04
C ALA A 319 3.10 -2.06 17.74
N PHE A 320 3.43 -3.29 17.41
CA PHE A 320 4.06 -3.64 16.15
C PHE A 320 3.06 -4.22 15.15
N PRO A 321 3.22 -3.88 13.86
CA PRO A 321 2.27 -4.28 12.82
C PRO A 321 2.27 -5.78 12.55
N GLY A 322 3.42 -6.44 12.65
CA GLY A 322 3.67 -7.77 12.09
C GLY A 322 3.60 -7.81 10.56
N ASP A 323 3.92 -8.97 10.01
CA ASP A 323 3.73 -9.31 8.59
C ASP A 323 2.25 -9.17 8.21
N THR A 324 1.33 -9.41 9.15
CA THR A 324 -0.11 -9.30 8.92
C THR A 324 -0.52 -7.95 8.30
N LEU A 325 0.00 -6.82 8.83
CA LEU A 325 -0.37 -5.50 8.28
C LEU A 325 0.21 -5.30 6.87
N CYS A 326 1.44 -5.74 6.64
CA CYS A 326 2.11 -5.62 5.34
C CYS A 326 1.35 -6.43 4.26
N TYR A 327 0.88 -7.62 4.60
CA TYR A 327 0.13 -8.47 3.68
C TYR A 327 -1.26 -7.90 3.39
N VAL A 328 -2.01 -7.43 4.40
CA VAL A 328 -3.35 -6.88 4.16
C VAL A 328 -3.30 -5.57 3.37
N THR A 329 -2.35 -4.67 3.70
CA THR A 329 -2.21 -3.39 2.98
C THR A 329 -1.72 -3.60 1.55
N GLY A 330 -0.70 -4.45 1.35
CA GLY A 330 -0.22 -4.81 0.02
C GLY A 330 -1.31 -5.45 -0.84
N MET A 331 -2.09 -6.38 -0.28
CA MET A 331 -3.23 -6.98 -0.98
C MET A 331 -4.31 -5.95 -1.29
N ALA A 332 -4.64 -5.03 -0.37
CA ALA A 332 -5.61 -3.97 -0.62
C ALA A 332 -5.20 -3.09 -1.81
N PHE A 333 -3.91 -2.74 -1.92
CA PHE A 333 -3.39 -2.01 -3.08
C PHE A 333 -3.50 -2.83 -4.37
N SER A 334 -3.16 -4.10 -4.34
CA SER A 334 -3.26 -4.96 -5.53
C SER A 334 -4.69 -5.18 -5.97
N VAL A 335 -5.63 -5.36 -5.04
CA VAL A 335 -7.06 -5.44 -5.30
C VAL A 335 -7.54 -4.21 -6.06
N VAL A 336 -7.30 -3.00 -5.55
CA VAL A 336 -7.79 -1.78 -6.21
C VAL A 336 -7.05 -1.52 -7.52
N GLY A 337 -5.72 -1.75 -7.56
CA GLY A 337 -4.95 -1.54 -8.79
C GLY A 337 -5.35 -2.48 -9.93
N ILE A 338 -5.72 -3.72 -9.61
CA ILE A 338 -6.16 -4.72 -10.60
C ILE A 338 -7.61 -4.44 -11.02
N GLN A 339 -8.56 -4.39 -10.08
CA GLN A 339 -9.99 -4.26 -10.40
C GLN A 339 -10.34 -2.90 -11.00
N ALA A 340 -9.69 -1.82 -10.56
CA ALA A 340 -9.93 -0.50 -11.12
C ALA A 340 -8.98 -0.15 -12.29
N HIS A 341 -8.20 -1.13 -12.79
CA HIS A 341 -7.37 -1.01 -13.99
C HIS A 341 -6.32 0.11 -13.99
N PHE A 342 -5.86 0.58 -12.82
CA PHE A 342 -4.80 1.59 -12.71
C PHE A 342 -3.49 1.04 -12.13
N SER A 343 -3.25 -0.27 -12.18
CA SER A 343 -2.04 -0.94 -11.67
C SER A 343 -0.71 -0.30 -12.07
N LYS A 344 -0.63 0.28 -13.28
CA LYS A 344 0.54 1.06 -13.73
C LYS A 344 0.75 2.33 -12.90
N THR A 345 -0.31 3.09 -12.65
CA THR A 345 -0.29 4.28 -11.78
C THR A 345 0.01 3.89 -10.34
N LEU A 346 -0.56 2.78 -9.86
CA LEU A 346 -0.25 2.25 -8.53
C LEU A 346 1.25 1.97 -8.36
N LEU A 347 1.90 1.34 -9.34
CA LEU A 347 3.34 1.08 -9.31
C LEU A 347 4.18 2.37 -9.23
N LEU A 348 3.70 3.49 -9.77
CA LEU A 348 4.38 4.78 -9.60
C LEU A 348 4.32 5.26 -8.14
N PHE A 349 3.22 5.03 -7.42
CA PHE A 349 3.18 5.32 -5.98
C PHE A 349 4.09 4.41 -5.15
N PHE A 350 4.51 3.27 -5.70
CA PHE A 350 5.47 2.36 -5.10
C PHE A 350 6.95 2.66 -5.45
N ILE A 351 7.28 3.83 -6.02
CA ILE A 351 8.67 4.18 -6.40
C ILE A 351 9.69 3.91 -5.27
N PRO A 352 9.49 4.33 -4.01
CA PRO A 352 10.44 4.05 -2.93
C PRO A 352 10.57 2.55 -2.61
N GLN A 353 9.46 1.80 -2.67
CA GLN A 353 9.42 0.36 -2.48
C GLN A 353 10.14 -0.38 -3.61
N ILE A 354 9.94 0.05 -4.86
CA ILE A 354 10.65 -0.45 -6.04
C ILE A 354 12.14 -0.20 -5.87
N PHE A 355 12.54 1.01 -5.48
CA PHE A 355 13.94 1.35 -5.23
C PHE A 355 14.55 0.46 -4.13
N ASN A 356 13.87 0.31 -2.98
CA ASN A 356 14.33 -0.55 -1.90
C ASN A 356 14.44 -2.02 -2.32
N PHE A 357 13.47 -2.52 -3.10
CA PHE A 357 13.47 -3.88 -3.62
C PHE A 357 14.67 -4.11 -4.55
N LEU A 358 14.86 -3.24 -5.56
CA LEU A 358 15.97 -3.34 -6.52
C LEU A 358 17.33 -3.23 -5.82
N LEU A 359 17.47 -2.30 -4.87
CA LEU A 359 18.66 -2.16 -4.03
C LEU A 359 18.90 -3.44 -3.20
N SER A 360 17.85 -4.04 -2.66
CA SER A 360 17.91 -5.26 -1.86
C SER A 360 18.15 -6.54 -2.67
N CYS A 361 17.89 -6.55 -3.99
CA CYS A 361 17.94 -7.75 -4.83
C CYS A 361 19.23 -8.57 -4.68
N PRO A 362 20.45 -7.96 -4.68
CA PRO A 362 21.67 -8.74 -4.50
C PRO A 362 21.70 -9.53 -3.19
N GLN A 363 21.14 -8.98 -2.10
CA GLN A 363 21.02 -9.70 -0.82
C GLN A 363 19.88 -10.71 -0.84
N LEU A 364 18.71 -10.35 -1.36
CA LEU A 364 17.53 -11.21 -1.37
C LEU A 364 17.72 -12.47 -2.23
N PHE A 365 18.43 -12.36 -3.35
CA PHE A 365 18.73 -13.49 -4.23
C PHE A 365 20.04 -14.22 -3.86
N GLY A 366 20.68 -13.85 -2.75
CA GLY A 366 21.87 -14.55 -2.24
C GLY A 366 23.16 -14.32 -3.02
N ILE A 367 23.22 -13.28 -3.87
CA ILE A 367 24.46 -12.86 -4.53
C ILE A 367 25.41 -12.28 -3.49
N VAL A 368 24.88 -11.44 -2.60
CA VAL A 368 25.55 -10.87 -1.43
C VAL A 368 24.98 -11.54 -0.17
N PRO A 369 25.78 -11.85 0.86
CA PRO A 369 25.27 -12.35 2.13
C PRO A 369 24.16 -11.45 2.69
N CYS A 370 23.07 -12.08 3.11
CA CYS A 370 21.90 -11.39 3.65
C CYS A 370 21.76 -11.72 5.15
N PRO A 371 22.07 -10.77 6.05
CA PRO A 371 21.81 -10.94 7.47
C PRO A 371 20.32 -11.12 7.74
N ARG A 372 19.97 -11.80 8.85
CA ARG A 372 18.57 -11.97 9.27
C ARG A 372 17.87 -10.62 9.49
N HIS A 373 18.57 -9.68 10.12
CA HIS A 373 18.08 -8.31 10.35
C HIS A 373 18.97 -7.32 9.59
N ARG A 374 18.35 -6.53 8.72
CA ARG A 374 19.02 -5.48 7.91
C ARG A 374 18.67 -4.06 8.38
N VAL A 375 18.11 -3.95 9.58
CA VAL A 375 17.76 -2.68 10.22
C VAL A 375 19.04 -1.91 10.58
N PRO A 376 18.97 -0.57 10.66
CA PRO A 376 20.10 0.26 11.11
C PRO A 376 20.68 -0.17 12.46
N ARG A 377 21.94 0.15 12.72
CA ARG A 377 22.58 -0.10 14.01
C ARG A 377 22.30 1.06 14.97
N PHE A 378 21.70 0.78 16.12
CA PHE A 378 21.49 1.77 17.17
C PHE A 378 22.75 1.92 18.05
N VAL A 379 23.14 3.17 18.34
CA VAL A 379 24.24 3.51 19.26
C VAL A 379 23.66 4.23 20.48
N ALA A 380 23.76 3.61 21.65
CA ALA A 380 23.10 4.07 22.87
C ALA A 380 23.65 5.42 23.37
N ASP A 381 24.97 5.65 23.25
CA ASP A 381 25.64 6.83 23.78
C ASP A 381 25.18 8.12 23.07
N THR A 382 24.97 8.05 21.75
CA THR A 382 24.56 9.19 20.92
C THR A 382 23.05 9.22 20.66
N ASN A 383 22.34 8.11 20.93
CA ASN A 383 20.93 7.91 20.56
C ASN A 383 20.68 8.09 19.04
N LEU A 384 21.64 7.68 18.22
CA LEU A 384 21.59 7.77 16.76
C LEU A 384 21.59 6.38 16.12
N LEU A 385 20.99 6.31 14.93
CA LEU A 385 21.08 5.17 14.03
C LEU A 385 22.21 5.39 13.04
N HIS A 386 23.03 4.35 12.86
CA HIS A 386 24.10 4.29 11.87
C HIS A 386 23.79 3.21 10.83
N PRO A 387 24.35 3.32 9.60
CA PRO A 387 24.24 2.24 8.63
C PRO A 387 24.75 0.92 9.21
N SER A 388 23.92 -0.11 9.12
CA SER A 388 24.33 -1.49 9.44
C SER A 388 25.14 -2.06 8.27
N LYS A 389 26.06 -2.98 8.56
CA LYS A 389 26.94 -3.59 7.57
C LYS A 389 26.78 -5.10 7.53
N THR A 390 27.03 -5.68 6.36
CA THR A 390 27.29 -7.11 6.18
C THR A 390 28.79 -7.34 6.15
N VAL A 391 29.26 -8.36 6.86
CA VAL A 391 30.69 -8.65 7.05
C VAL A 391 31.05 -9.95 6.31
N PHE A 392 32.23 -9.97 5.68
CA PHE A 392 32.73 -11.09 4.87
C PHE A 392 33.80 -11.93 5.59
N ASP A 393 33.67 -12.16 6.90
CA ASP A 393 34.70 -12.79 7.74
C ASP A 393 35.09 -14.22 7.31
N LYS A 394 34.11 -15.02 6.88
CA LYS A 394 34.33 -16.47 6.65
C LYS A 394 34.81 -16.78 5.24
N ARG A 395 34.38 -15.98 4.26
CA ARG A 395 34.65 -16.20 2.83
C ARG A 395 34.65 -14.87 2.10
N PRO A 396 35.63 -14.62 1.23
CA PRO A 396 35.62 -13.43 0.39
C PRO A 396 34.40 -13.46 -0.54
N PRO A 397 33.89 -12.29 -0.96
CA PRO A 397 32.78 -12.21 -1.89
C PRO A 397 33.14 -12.88 -3.22
N THR A 398 32.15 -13.52 -3.85
CA THR A 398 32.31 -14.06 -5.21
C THR A 398 32.63 -12.93 -6.19
N ARG A 399 33.17 -13.25 -7.37
CA ARG A 399 33.46 -12.23 -8.40
C ARG A 399 32.22 -11.40 -8.77
N LEU A 400 31.07 -12.06 -8.88
CA LEU A 400 29.79 -11.40 -9.16
C LEU A 400 29.37 -10.47 -8.02
N ALA A 401 29.49 -10.93 -6.77
CA ALA A 401 29.18 -10.13 -5.58
C ALA A 401 30.11 -8.92 -5.49
N SER A 402 31.41 -9.12 -5.68
CA SER A 402 32.42 -8.05 -5.68
C SER A 402 32.12 -7.02 -6.77
N LEU A 403 31.89 -7.45 -8.02
CA LEU A 403 31.54 -6.55 -9.11
C LEU A 403 30.27 -5.74 -8.80
N THR A 404 29.22 -6.41 -8.31
CA THR A 404 27.95 -5.78 -7.94
C THR A 404 28.17 -4.71 -6.86
N LEU A 405 28.92 -5.04 -5.81
CA LEU A 405 29.23 -4.12 -4.71
C LEU A 405 30.05 -2.93 -5.17
N HIS A 406 31.04 -3.12 -6.05
CA HIS A 406 31.83 -2.02 -6.60
C HIS A 406 30.96 -1.09 -7.46
N ILE A 407 30.09 -1.62 -8.32
CA ILE A 407 29.13 -0.81 -9.09
C ILE A 407 28.19 -0.05 -8.15
N PHE A 408 27.69 -0.70 -7.11
CA PHE A 408 26.79 -0.05 -6.15
C PHE A 408 27.55 1.02 -5.34
N ALA A 409 28.82 0.82 -5.04
CA ALA A 409 29.65 1.80 -4.35
C ALA A 409 30.02 3.00 -5.23
N THR A 410 30.26 2.80 -6.53
CA THR A 410 30.51 3.93 -7.46
C THR A 410 29.26 4.78 -7.70
N LEU A 411 28.07 4.15 -7.72
CA LEU A 411 26.78 4.85 -7.69
C LEU A 411 26.46 5.41 -6.27
N GLY A 412 27.27 5.03 -5.28
CA GLY A 412 27.16 5.32 -3.85
C GLY A 412 25.84 4.89 -3.20
N PHE A 413 25.33 3.75 -3.61
CA PHE A 413 24.29 3.03 -2.90
C PHE A 413 24.80 2.28 -1.67
N THR A 414 26.10 1.98 -1.60
CA THR A 414 26.73 1.30 -0.47
C THR A 414 28.14 1.85 -0.22
N GLU A 415 28.60 1.75 1.01
CA GLU A 415 29.99 1.98 1.39
C GLU A 415 30.70 0.65 1.61
N LEU A 416 31.92 0.54 1.08
CA LEU A 416 32.76 -0.65 1.19
C LEU A 416 33.94 -0.37 2.09
N THR A 417 34.24 -1.32 2.98
CA THR A 417 35.49 -1.36 3.73
C THR A 417 36.38 -2.40 3.07
N MET A 418 37.52 -1.95 2.51
CA MET A 418 38.47 -2.79 1.78
C MET A 418 39.62 -3.19 2.70
N ASP A 419 40.18 -4.37 2.44
CA ASP A 419 41.45 -4.80 3.01
C ASP A 419 42.59 -3.97 2.39
N PRO A 420 43.38 -3.22 3.18
CA PRO A 420 44.45 -2.36 2.67
C PRO A 420 45.56 -3.12 1.94
N THR A 421 45.76 -4.41 2.19
CA THR A 421 46.87 -5.17 1.57
C THR A 421 46.48 -5.87 0.26
N ASN A 422 45.23 -6.30 0.13
CA ASN A 422 44.80 -7.21 -0.95
C ASN A 422 43.57 -6.69 -1.71
N GLY A 423 43.01 -5.54 -1.33
CA GLY A 423 41.90 -4.89 -2.04
C GLY A 423 40.59 -5.69 -2.00
N VAL A 424 40.48 -6.66 -1.10
CA VAL A 424 39.27 -7.49 -0.94
C VAL A 424 38.25 -6.74 -0.09
N VAL A 425 36.98 -6.80 -0.46
CA VAL A 425 35.90 -6.21 0.34
C VAL A 425 35.71 -7.01 1.63
N LEU A 426 35.91 -6.35 2.78
CA LEU A 426 35.73 -6.90 4.13
C LEU A 426 34.32 -6.65 4.66
N GLU A 427 33.78 -5.46 4.43
CA GLU A 427 32.44 -5.07 4.84
C GLU A 427 31.74 -4.28 3.74
N ALA A 428 30.42 -4.42 3.67
CA ALA A 428 29.57 -3.56 2.84
C ALA A 428 28.37 -3.08 3.65
N THR A 429 27.90 -1.86 3.41
CA THR A 429 26.65 -1.39 4.00
C THR A 429 25.48 -2.27 3.53
N ASN A 430 24.57 -2.62 4.44
CA ASN A 430 23.38 -3.41 4.11
C ASN A 430 22.54 -2.68 3.06
N LEU A 431 22.09 -3.42 2.04
CA LEU A 431 21.45 -2.85 0.87
C LEU A 431 19.95 -2.66 1.10
N THR A 432 19.61 -1.61 1.85
CA THR A 432 18.23 -1.17 2.08
C THR A 432 18.15 0.36 2.01
N ILE A 433 16.97 0.90 1.67
CA ILE A 433 16.77 2.35 1.59
C ILE A 433 17.03 3.04 2.94
N LEU A 434 16.77 2.37 4.07
CA LEU A 434 17.04 2.93 5.40
C LEU A 434 18.54 3.17 5.62
N ASN A 435 19.38 2.17 5.28
CA ASN A 435 20.82 2.31 5.39
C ASN A 435 21.37 3.29 4.32
N PHE A 436 20.78 3.31 3.12
CA PHE A 436 21.12 4.28 2.08
C PHE A 436 20.84 5.72 2.52
N LEU A 437 19.70 6.00 3.13
CA LEU A 437 19.36 7.33 3.66
C LEU A 437 20.34 7.75 4.76
N LEU A 438 20.70 6.84 5.67
CA LEU A 438 21.72 7.10 6.70
C LEU A 438 23.11 7.32 6.11
N LEU A 439 23.45 6.60 5.04
CA LEU A 439 24.73 6.76 4.35
C LEU A 439 24.82 8.13 3.66
N ARG A 440 23.72 8.61 3.04
CA ARG A 440 23.71 9.87 2.28
C ARG A 440 23.45 11.11 3.11
N LEU A 441 22.63 11.00 4.15
CA LEU A 441 22.20 12.13 4.98
C LEU A 441 22.88 12.14 6.35
N GLY A 442 23.69 11.11 6.63
CA GLY A 442 24.40 10.94 7.90
C GLY A 442 23.55 10.25 8.98
N PRO A 443 24.18 9.90 10.12
CA PRO A 443 23.51 9.32 11.27
C PRO A 443 22.42 10.24 11.82
N MET A 444 21.26 9.68 12.13
CA MET A 444 20.14 10.45 12.67
C MET A 444 19.35 9.61 13.67
N ASN A 445 18.53 10.25 14.51
CA ASN A 445 17.66 9.50 15.40
C ASN A 445 16.55 8.78 14.60
N GLU A 446 15.97 7.76 15.20
CA GLU A 446 14.93 6.95 14.55
C GLU A 446 13.71 7.75 14.13
N LYS A 447 13.23 8.68 14.97
CA LYS A 447 12.10 9.57 14.65
C LYS A 447 12.37 10.39 13.38
N LYS A 448 13.59 10.90 13.22
CA LYS A 448 13.99 11.69 12.07
C LYS A 448 14.13 10.79 10.84
N LEU A 449 14.66 9.58 10.99
CA LEU A 449 14.77 8.62 9.89
C LEU A 449 13.40 8.23 9.34
N VAL A 450 12.41 7.93 10.20
CA VAL A 450 11.04 7.63 9.73
C VAL A 450 10.38 8.86 9.08
N GLN A 451 10.65 10.07 9.58
CA GLN A 451 10.19 11.30 8.91
C GLN A 451 10.84 11.50 7.54
N VAL A 452 12.13 11.20 7.39
CA VAL A 452 12.83 11.25 6.10
C VAL A 452 12.25 10.20 5.14
N LEU A 453 11.94 9.00 5.63
CA LEU A 453 11.27 7.97 4.84
C LEU A 453 9.90 8.44 4.35
N ILE A 454 9.11 9.06 5.23
CA ILE A 454 7.80 9.66 4.89
C ILE A 454 7.96 10.76 3.84
N CYS A 455 8.91 11.67 4.00
CA CYS A 455 9.19 12.70 3.00
C CYS A 455 9.61 12.09 1.67
N THR A 456 10.41 11.02 1.68
CA THR A 456 10.81 10.28 0.48
C THR A 456 9.60 9.67 -0.21
N GLN A 457 8.65 9.10 0.55
CA GLN A 457 7.41 8.56 0.01
C GLN A 457 6.51 9.64 -0.59
N ILE A 458 6.33 10.78 0.09
CA ILE A 458 5.56 11.91 -0.42
C ILE A 458 6.19 12.45 -1.71
N ALA A 459 7.52 12.62 -1.73
CA ALA A 459 8.25 13.05 -2.93
C ALA A 459 8.07 12.05 -4.08
N GLY A 460 8.09 10.74 -3.79
CA GLY A 460 7.77 9.69 -4.74
C GLY A 460 6.36 9.81 -5.30
N SER A 461 5.35 10.07 -4.47
CA SER A 461 3.97 10.29 -4.92
C SER A 461 3.80 11.56 -5.75
N VAL A 462 4.48 12.66 -5.41
CA VAL A 462 4.48 13.89 -6.21
C VAL A 462 5.12 13.64 -7.58
N LEU A 463 6.24 12.91 -7.60
CA LEU A 463 6.87 12.48 -8.86
C LEU A 463 5.94 11.58 -9.67
N ALA A 464 5.24 10.65 -9.04
CA ALA A 464 4.26 9.77 -9.69
C ALA A 464 3.14 10.58 -10.36
N PHE A 465 2.58 11.57 -9.66
CA PHE A 465 1.56 12.46 -10.23
C PHE A 465 2.11 13.31 -11.38
N THR A 466 3.33 13.82 -11.24
CA THR A 466 4.01 14.57 -12.29
C THR A 466 4.21 13.72 -13.55
N ILE A 467 4.65 12.47 -13.37
CA ILE A 467 4.81 11.50 -14.47
C ILE A 467 3.44 11.19 -15.10
N ARG A 468 2.44 10.84 -14.30
CA ARG A 468 1.13 10.41 -14.77
C ARG A 468 0.37 11.51 -15.51
N TYR A 469 0.36 12.74 -14.98
CA TYR A 469 -0.47 13.81 -15.52
C TYR A 469 0.28 14.81 -16.40
N GLY A 470 1.57 15.05 -16.12
CA GLY A 470 2.42 15.94 -16.91
C GLY A 470 3.15 15.23 -18.04
N LEU A 471 3.86 14.14 -17.74
CA LEU A 471 4.82 13.51 -18.67
C LEU A 471 4.28 12.31 -19.44
N ALA A 472 3.12 11.75 -19.08
CA ALA A 472 2.58 10.55 -19.71
C ALA A 472 2.37 10.71 -21.23
N GLY A 473 2.07 11.94 -21.69
CA GLY A 473 1.95 12.28 -23.10
C GLY A 473 3.24 12.11 -23.92
N LEU A 474 4.41 12.04 -23.28
CA LEU A 474 5.69 11.77 -23.94
C LEU A 474 5.87 10.28 -24.27
N VAL A 475 5.16 9.42 -23.55
CA VAL A 475 5.35 7.95 -23.59
C VAL A 475 4.10 7.25 -24.14
N TYR A 476 2.93 7.89 -24.06
CA TYR A 476 1.65 7.40 -24.55
C TYR A 476 0.91 8.52 -25.29
N ASP A 477 0.14 8.19 -26.34
CA ASP A 477 -0.69 9.20 -27.01
C ASP A 477 -1.75 9.77 -26.04
N GLY A 478 -2.10 11.04 -26.24
CA GLY A 478 -3.17 11.72 -25.51
C GLY A 478 -4.49 10.94 -25.45
N ASP A 479 -5.21 11.12 -24.35
CA ASP A 479 -6.47 10.48 -23.92
C ASP A 479 -6.52 8.95 -23.78
N ARG A 480 -5.48 8.21 -24.19
CA ARG A 480 -5.38 6.75 -24.01
C ARG A 480 -4.49 6.34 -22.84
N ARG A 481 -4.63 7.08 -21.73
CA ARG A 481 -3.75 7.02 -20.55
C ARG A 481 -4.08 5.91 -19.58
#